data_AF-A0A9X7GTF1-F1
#
_entry.id   AF-A0A9X7GTF1-F1
#
_cell.length_a   1.000
_cell.length_b   1.000
_cell.length_c   1.000
_cell.angle_alpha   90.00
_cell.angle_beta   90.00
_cell.angle_gamma   90.00
#
_symmetry.space_group_name_H-M   'P 1'
#
loop_
_entity.id
_entity.type
_entity.pdbx_description
1 polymer ?
#
loop_
_entity_poly.entity_id
_entity_poly.type
_entity_poly.pdbx_seq_one_letter_code
_entity_poly.pdbx_strand_id
1 'polypeptide(L)'
;MENIRQLPIMLNESGDLVIKRTDNEIIERLFALVQTQFATQNNMLEEVGQDVGKLGEAIGSFDTRLTEAQLANVASKLIRGQLQQERHEKAKFFVENTVQLTIETVEGTKSNLEQAVRELIKKDTTRVMRQITSYVKQQLGLESIDNIPNGLVPKHGQLLKELTWRKLDNYMEKGEL
;
A
#
# COMPACT_ATOMS: atom_id res chain seq x y z
N MET A 1 14.64 -31.95 -45.47
CA MET A 1 14.91 -31.86 -46.93
C MET A 1 13.61 -32.14 -47.64
N GLU A 2 12.75 -31.13 -47.72
CA GLU A 2 12.60 -30.24 -48.90
C GLU A 2 11.78 -30.93 -50.01
N ASN A 3 10.46 -30.90 -49.84
CA ASN A 3 9.52 -30.99 -50.95
C ASN A 3 9.49 -29.63 -51.67
N ILE A 4 10.61 -29.22 -52.25
CA ILE A 4 10.59 -28.13 -53.23
C ILE A 4 10.16 -28.79 -54.55
N ARG A 5 8.84 -28.86 -54.77
CA ARG A 5 8.31 -29.21 -56.08
C ARG A 5 8.87 -28.20 -57.07
N GLN A 6 9.64 -28.68 -58.03
CA GLN A 6 10.21 -27.87 -59.10
C GLN A 6 9.09 -27.04 -59.74
N LEU A 7 9.12 -25.73 -59.54
CA LEU A 7 8.29 -24.81 -60.33
C LEU A 7 8.69 -25.00 -61.81
N PRO A 8 7.75 -24.94 -62.76
CA PRO A 8 8.02 -25.20 -64.19
C PRO A 8 8.72 -24.01 -64.85
N ILE A 9 9.87 -23.65 -64.30
CA ILE A 9 10.72 -22.54 -64.73
C ILE A 9 11.81 -23.14 -65.62
N MET A 10 11.85 -22.73 -66.88
CA MET A 10 12.91 -23.08 -67.81
C MET A 10 13.53 -21.82 -68.39
N LEU A 11 14.75 -21.92 -68.92
CA LEU A 11 15.36 -20.83 -69.67
C LEU A 11 14.85 -20.89 -71.12
N ASN A 12 14.46 -19.76 -71.70
CA ASN A 12 14.21 -19.67 -73.14
C ASN A 12 15.53 -19.63 -73.93
N GLU A 13 15.43 -19.59 -75.26
CA GLU A 13 16.60 -19.58 -76.15
C GLU A 13 17.51 -18.35 -75.96
N SER A 14 17.02 -17.29 -75.31
CA SER A 14 17.77 -16.09 -74.95
C SER A 14 18.39 -16.16 -73.54
N GLY A 15 18.15 -17.24 -72.79
CA GLY A 15 18.61 -17.39 -71.42
C GLY A 15 17.74 -16.69 -70.37
N ASP A 16 16.51 -16.30 -70.70
CA ASP A 16 15.57 -15.72 -69.75
C ASP A 16 14.74 -16.81 -69.09
N LEU A 17 14.45 -16.68 -67.79
CA LEU A 17 13.56 -17.59 -67.08
C LEU A 17 12.12 -17.38 -67.57
N VAL A 18 11.56 -18.39 -68.25
CA VAL A 18 10.19 -18.43 -68.75
C VAL A 18 9.40 -19.50 -68.01
N ILE A 19 8.27 -19.08 -67.44
CA ILE A 19 7.27 -19.96 -66.81
C ILE A 19 6.34 -20.44 -67.91
N LYS A 20 6.34 -21.75 -68.21
CA LYS A 20 5.35 -22.32 -69.14
C LYS A 20 3.94 -22.14 -68.56
N ARG A 21 2.95 -21.94 -69.45
CA ARG A 21 1.53 -21.77 -69.14
C ARG A 21 1.14 -22.65 -67.94
N THR A 22 0.92 -22.00 -66.79
CA THR A 22 0.72 -22.69 -65.52
C THR A 22 -0.59 -23.46 -65.58
N ASP A 23 -0.58 -24.74 -65.19
CA ASP A 23 -1.81 -25.51 -65.07
C ASP A 23 -2.72 -24.86 -64.01
N ASN A 24 -4.02 -24.71 -64.32
CA ASN A 24 -5.00 -24.13 -63.39
C ASN A 24 -4.93 -24.79 -62.00
N GLU A 25 -4.60 -26.08 -61.92
CA GLU A 25 -4.47 -26.84 -60.66
C GLU A 25 -3.35 -26.30 -59.75
N ILE A 26 -2.23 -25.80 -60.32
CA ILE A 26 -1.13 -25.21 -59.53
C ILE A 26 -1.56 -23.86 -58.98
N ILE A 27 -2.29 -23.08 -59.77
CA ILE A 27 -2.85 -21.78 -59.35
C ILE A 27 -3.88 -22.00 -58.24
N GLU A 28 -4.78 -22.97 -58.38
CA GLU A 28 -5.77 -23.33 -57.35
C GLU A 28 -5.10 -23.78 -56.04
N ARG A 29 -4.04 -24.59 -56.11
CA ARG A 29 -3.26 -24.97 -54.93
C ARG A 29 -2.59 -23.77 -54.26
N LEU A 30 -2.10 -22.81 -55.04
CA LEU A 30 -1.51 -21.58 -54.52
C LEU A 30 -2.58 -20.74 -53.80
N PHE A 31 -3.77 -20.60 -54.38
CA PHE A 31 -4.90 -19.92 -53.74
C PHE A 31 -5.33 -20.62 -52.45
N ALA A 32 -5.42 -21.94 -52.44
CA ALA A 32 -5.76 -22.72 -51.24
C ALA A 32 -4.71 -22.55 -50.12
N LEU A 33 -3.42 -22.54 -50.48
CA LEU A 33 -2.34 -22.28 -49.53
C LEU A 33 -2.47 -20.88 -48.91
N VAL A 34 -2.69 -19.87 -49.76
CA VAL A 34 -2.86 -18.47 -49.33
C VAL A 34 -4.08 -18.31 -48.43
N GLN A 35 -5.22 -18.91 -48.79
CA GLN A 35 -6.44 -18.90 -47.97
C GLN A 35 -6.23 -19.58 -46.61
N THR A 36 -5.55 -20.72 -46.58
CA THR A 36 -5.23 -21.43 -45.33
C THR A 36 -4.30 -20.60 -44.45
N GLN A 37 -3.31 -19.93 -45.04
CA GLN A 37 -2.40 -19.05 -44.33
C GLN A 37 -3.13 -17.83 -43.74
N PHE A 38 -4.03 -17.20 -44.50
CA PHE A 38 -4.86 -16.11 -44.00
C PHE A 38 -5.80 -16.55 -42.86
N ALA A 39 -6.44 -17.71 -42.99
CA ALA A 39 -7.28 -18.26 -41.93
C ALA A 39 -6.49 -18.52 -40.65
N THR A 40 -5.28 -19.08 -40.77
CA THR A 40 -4.38 -19.33 -39.63
C THR A 40 -3.97 -18.01 -38.97
N GLN A 41 -3.61 -17.00 -39.76
CA GLN A 41 -3.26 -15.67 -39.24
C GLN A 41 -4.42 -14.98 -38.55
N ASN A 42 -5.64 -15.06 -39.10
CA ASN A 42 -6.82 -14.48 -38.48
C ASN A 42 -7.13 -15.14 -37.13
N ASN A 43 -7.03 -16.46 -37.03
CA ASN A 43 -7.25 -17.16 -35.76
C ASN A 43 -6.22 -16.75 -34.70
N MET A 44 -4.94 -16.61 -35.08
CA MET A 44 -3.90 -16.11 -34.17
C MET A 44 -4.17 -14.67 -33.71
N LEU A 45 -4.64 -13.81 -34.62
CA LEU A 45 -5.00 -12.43 -34.27
C LEU A 45 -6.21 -12.37 -33.33
N GLU A 46 -7.18 -13.26 -33.50
CA GLU A 46 -8.32 -13.37 -32.60
C GLU A 46 -7.89 -13.82 -31.20
N GLU A 47 -7.03 -14.83 -31.09
CA GLU A 47 -6.45 -15.30 -29.83
C GLU A 47 -5.68 -14.18 -29.11
N VAL A 48 -4.83 -13.45 -29.85
CA VAL A 48 -4.13 -12.27 -29.31
C VAL A 48 -5.12 -11.20 -28.84
N GLY A 49 -6.18 -10.95 -29.60
CA GLY A 49 -7.23 -10.01 -29.22
C GLY A 49 -7.91 -10.39 -27.90
N GLN A 50 -8.22 -11.68 -27.71
CA GLN A 50 -8.79 -12.20 -26.46
C GLN A 50 -7.82 -12.06 -25.28
N ASP A 51 -6.54 -12.38 -25.47
CA ASP A 51 -5.55 -12.29 -24.41
C ASP A 51 -5.24 -10.84 -24.02
N VAL A 52 -5.23 -9.91 -24.97
CA VAL A 52 -5.17 -8.47 -24.70
C VAL A 52 -6.40 -8.01 -23.93
N GLY A 53 -7.58 -8.53 -24.26
CA GLY A 53 -8.82 -8.27 -23.51
C GLY A 53 -8.71 -8.71 -22.04
N LYS A 54 -8.31 -9.96 -21.80
CA LYS A 54 -8.10 -10.50 -20.44
C LYS A 54 -7.04 -9.70 -19.67
N LEU A 55 -5.97 -9.28 -20.33
CA LEU A 55 -4.93 -8.45 -19.71
C LEU A 55 -5.50 -7.08 -19.31
N GLY A 56 -6.30 -6.45 -20.17
CA GLY A 56 -7.00 -5.19 -19.86
C GLY A 56 -7.89 -5.32 -18.62
N GLU A 57 -8.66 -6.40 -18.52
CA GLU A 57 -9.49 -6.69 -17.34
C GLU A 57 -8.66 -6.90 -16.07
N ALA A 58 -7.56 -7.66 -16.17
CA ALA A 58 -6.66 -7.90 -15.04
C ALA A 58 -5.99 -6.61 -14.54
N ILE A 59 -5.58 -5.73 -15.46
CA ILE A 59 -5.02 -4.41 -15.12
C ILE A 59 -6.09 -3.55 -14.43
N GLY A 60 -7.32 -3.51 -14.95
CA GLY A 60 -8.42 -2.77 -14.31
C GLY A 60 -8.75 -3.26 -12.90
N SER A 61 -8.74 -4.57 -12.69
CA SER A 61 -8.91 -5.17 -11.36
C SER A 61 -7.75 -4.81 -10.43
N PHE A 62 -6.52 -4.85 -10.93
CA PHE A 62 -5.33 -4.46 -10.16
C PHE A 62 -5.38 -3.00 -9.72
N ASP A 63 -5.75 -2.08 -10.62
CA ASP A 63 -5.87 -0.64 -10.33
C ASP A 63 -6.92 -0.36 -9.25
N THR A 64 -8.08 -1.01 -9.33
CA THR A 64 -9.13 -0.94 -8.30
C THR A 64 -8.58 -1.38 -6.94
N ARG A 65 -7.95 -2.56 -6.89
CA ARG A 65 -7.37 -3.11 -5.64
C ARG A 65 -6.27 -2.23 -5.08
N LEU A 66 -5.43 -1.65 -5.94
CA LEU A 66 -4.37 -0.74 -5.52
C LEU A 66 -4.96 0.54 -4.91
N THR A 67 -5.97 1.11 -5.56
CA THR A 67 -6.68 2.31 -5.09
C THR A 67 -7.34 2.07 -3.73
N GLU A 68 -8.06 0.95 -3.58
CA GLU A 68 -8.69 0.56 -2.31
C GLU A 68 -7.66 0.36 -1.20
N ALA A 69 -6.55 -0.32 -1.49
CA ALA A 69 -5.48 -0.54 -0.52
C ALA A 69 -4.81 0.78 -0.09
N GLN A 70 -4.60 1.71 -1.03
CA GLN A 70 -4.06 3.03 -0.73
C GLN A 70 -5.02 3.85 0.15
N LEU A 71 -6.31 3.87 -0.17
CA LEU A 71 -7.34 4.54 0.64
C LEU A 71 -7.40 3.97 2.06
N ALA A 72 -7.41 2.65 2.20
CA ALA A 72 -7.40 1.98 3.50
C ALA A 72 -6.13 2.33 4.31
N ASN A 73 -4.97 2.42 3.65
CA ASN A 73 -3.71 2.80 4.29
C ASN A 73 -3.74 4.25 4.79
N VAL A 74 -4.23 5.18 3.97
CA VAL A 74 -4.37 6.60 4.34
C VAL A 74 -5.32 6.76 5.52
N ALA A 75 -6.48 6.11 5.48
CA ALA A 75 -7.44 6.11 6.59
C ALA A 75 -6.82 5.57 7.89
N SER A 76 -6.11 4.45 7.81
CA SER A 76 -5.42 3.85 8.97
C SER A 76 -4.35 4.78 9.55
N LYS A 77 -3.55 5.44 8.70
CA LYS A 77 -2.54 6.42 9.14
C LYS A 77 -3.17 7.63 9.84
N LEU A 78 -4.27 8.15 9.30
CA LEU A 78 -4.98 9.30 9.87
C LEU A 78 -5.54 8.96 11.25
N ILE A 79 -6.21 7.81 11.38
CA ILE A 79 -6.71 7.31 12.67
C ILE A 79 -5.55 7.16 13.66
N ARG A 80 -4.46 6.49 13.28
CA ARG A 80 -3.29 6.32 14.17
C ARG A 80 -2.73 7.66 14.65
N GLY A 81 -2.61 8.63 13.75
CA GLY A 81 -2.17 9.99 14.09
C GLY A 81 -3.10 10.65 15.11
N GLN A 82 -4.41 10.55 14.90
CA GLN A 82 -5.41 11.08 15.84
C GLN A 82 -5.31 10.41 17.22
N LEU A 83 -5.24 9.08 17.29
CA LEU A 83 -5.16 8.37 18.57
C LEU A 83 -3.87 8.71 19.32
N GLN A 84 -2.75 8.88 18.62
CA GLN A 84 -1.50 9.35 19.20
C GLN A 84 -1.63 10.76 19.78
N GLN A 85 -2.29 11.66 19.04
CA GLN A 85 -2.54 13.04 19.47
C GLN A 85 -3.43 13.07 20.72
N GLU A 86 -4.53 12.30 20.75
CA GLU A 86 -5.42 12.21 21.92
C GLU A 86 -4.68 11.75 23.19
N ARG A 87 -3.79 10.75 23.06
CA ARG A 87 -2.94 10.30 24.19
C ARG A 87 -1.98 11.40 24.64
N HIS A 88 -1.39 12.13 23.70
CA HIS A 88 -0.49 13.24 24.00
C HIS A 88 -1.21 14.39 24.72
N GLU A 89 -2.38 14.78 24.25
CA GLU A 89 -3.21 15.82 24.87
C GLU A 89 -3.63 15.42 26.29
N LYS A 90 -4.02 14.16 26.49
CA LYS A 90 -4.34 13.65 27.82
C LYS A 90 -3.13 13.69 28.76
N ALA A 91 -1.94 13.31 28.27
CA ALA A 91 -0.70 13.38 29.04
C ALA A 91 -0.32 14.82 29.40
N LYS A 92 -0.46 15.75 28.44
CA LYS A 92 -0.21 17.16 28.65
C LYS A 92 -1.14 17.72 29.73
N PHE A 93 -2.43 17.42 29.65
CA PHE A 93 -3.42 17.80 30.66
C PHE A 93 -3.05 17.27 32.05
N PHE A 94 -2.58 16.04 32.14
CA PHE A 94 -2.12 15.45 33.40
C PHE A 94 -0.92 16.20 33.99
N VAL A 95 0.07 16.52 33.18
CA VAL A 95 1.28 17.22 33.65
C VAL A 95 1.00 18.67 34.01
N GLU A 96 0.28 19.41 33.18
CA GLU A 96 -0.06 20.82 33.44
C GLU A 96 -0.82 21.00 34.77
N ASN A 97 -1.64 20.03 35.18
CA ASN A 97 -2.36 20.05 36.44
C ASN A 97 -1.55 19.57 37.66
N THR A 98 -0.35 18.99 37.46
CA THR A 98 0.47 18.38 38.54
C THR A 98 1.78 19.12 38.79
N VAL A 99 2.18 20.05 37.93
CA VAL A 99 3.42 20.81 38.09
C VAL A 99 3.34 21.71 39.33
N GLN A 100 3.77 21.18 40.48
CA GLN A 100 4.27 21.92 41.62
C GLN A 100 5.78 22.05 41.44
N LEU A 101 6.25 23.25 41.12
CA LEU A 101 7.67 23.53 41.07
C LEU A 101 8.18 23.69 42.51
N THR A 102 8.98 22.76 43.00
CA THR A 102 9.97 23.04 44.05
C THR A 102 11.05 23.94 43.42
N ILE A 103 10.84 25.26 43.52
CA ILE A 103 11.76 26.30 43.05
C ILE A 103 12.94 26.39 44.03
N GLU A 104 13.75 25.35 44.12
CA GLU A 104 14.92 25.37 45.01
C GLU A 104 16.27 25.42 44.26
N THR A 105 16.31 25.24 42.93
CA THR A 105 17.61 25.03 42.26
C THR A 105 17.79 25.67 40.87
N VAL A 106 17.04 26.70 40.49
CA VAL A 106 17.31 27.41 39.22
C VAL A 106 17.98 28.76 39.50
N GLU A 107 19.31 28.77 39.49
CA GLU A 107 20.09 30.00 39.40
C GLU A 107 19.98 30.55 37.97
N GLY A 108 19.45 31.77 37.80
CA GLY A 108 19.32 32.40 36.48
C GLY A 108 18.28 33.51 36.39
N THR A 109 18.11 34.06 35.19
CA THR A 109 17.07 35.06 34.91
C THR A 109 15.69 34.40 34.79
N LYS A 110 14.61 35.19 34.84
CA LYS A 110 13.23 34.72 34.61
C LYS A 110 13.08 33.89 33.33
N SER A 111 13.79 34.26 32.25
CA SER A 111 13.74 33.52 30.98
C SER A 111 14.38 32.13 31.09
N ASN A 112 15.45 31.98 31.87
CA ASN A 112 16.08 30.67 32.12
C ASN A 112 15.13 29.77 32.90
N LEU A 113 14.42 30.34 33.89
CA LEU A 113 13.42 29.62 34.66
C LEU A 113 12.24 29.16 33.76
N GLU A 114 11.70 30.04 32.93
CA GLU A 114 10.63 29.70 32.00
C GLU A 114 11.03 28.61 31.00
N GLN A 115 12.26 28.67 30.49
CA GLN A 115 12.79 27.65 29.60
C GLN A 115 12.94 26.29 30.31
N ALA A 116 13.51 26.28 31.51
CA ALA A 116 13.65 25.06 32.31
C ALA A 116 12.29 24.42 32.63
N VAL A 117 11.27 25.23 32.96
CA VAL A 117 9.90 24.76 33.18
C VAL A 117 9.30 24.14 31.93
N ARG A 118 9.46 24.78 30.76
CA ARG A 118 8.98 24.23 29.48
C ARG A 118 9.63 22.88 29.16
N GLU A 119 10.93 22.76 29.38
CA GLU A 119 11.67 21.51 29.16
C GLU A 119 11.23 20.40 30.11
N LEU A 120 11.03 20.73 31.39
CA LEU A 120 10.51 19.80 32.39
C LEU A 120 9.11 19.30 32.03
N ILE A 121 8.18 20.22 31.69
CA ILE A 121 6.83 19.86 31.26
C ILE A 121 6.88 18.96 30.03
N LYS A 122 7.73 19.25 29.04
CA LYS A 122 7.89 18.43 27.84
C LYS A 122 8.38 17.02 28.17
N LYS A 123 9.37 16.91 29.07
CA LYS A 123 9.93 15.62 29.52
C LYS A 123 8.87 14.80 30.24
N ASP A 124 8.16 15.40 31.19
CA ASP A 124 7.13 14.72 31.96
C ASP A 124 5.93 14.35 31.08
N THR A 125 5.52 15.22 30.15
CA THR A 125 4.44 14.91 29.20
C THR A 125 4.80 13.69 28.37
N THR A 126 6.05 13.60 27.92
CA THR A 126 6.53 12.44 27.17
C THR A 126 6.52 11.17 28.02
N ARG A 127 6.92 11.27 29.30
CA ARG A 127 6.88 10.15 30.25
C ARG A 127 5.45 9.66 30.46
N VAL A 128 4.54 10.56 30.80
CA VAL A 128 3.13 10.26 31.04
C VAL A 128 2.47 9.70 29.78
N MET A 129 2.77 10.26 28.60
CA MET A 129 2.27 9.73 27.33
C MET A 129 2.64 8.26 27.13
N ARG A 130 3.88 7.85 27.46
CA ARG A 130 4.30 6.45 27.38
C ARG A 130 3.51 5.57 28.36
N GLN A 131 3.28 6.04 29.59
CA GLN A 131 2.48 5.32 30.58
C GLN A 131 1.03 5.16 30.11
N ILE A 132 0.41 6.23 29.60
CA ILE A 132 -0.93 6.19 29.02
C ILE A 132 -0.98 5.22 27.85
N THR A 133 0.05 5.23 27.00
CA THR A 133 0.16 4.31 25.86
C THR A 133 0.20 2.86 26.30
N SER A 134 1.03 2.50 27.29
CA SER A 134 1.09 1.15 27.85
C SER A 134 -0.24 0.75 28.49
N TYR A 135 -0.84 1.63 29.28
CA TYR A 135 -2.15 1.41 29.90
C TYR A 135 -3.20 1.10 28.83
N VAL A 136 -3.34 1.95 27.81
CA VAL A 136 -4.34 1.76 26.75
C VAL A 136 -4.07 0.49 25.95
N LYS A 137 -2.80 0.21 25.60
CA LYS A 137 -2.40 -1.03 24.90
C LYS A 137 -2.91 -2.25 25.67
N GLN A 138 -2.69 -2.29 26.98
CA GLN A 138 -3.11 -3.40 27.82
C GLN A 138 -4.64 -3.49 27.98
N GLN A 139 -5.32 -2.38 28.22
CA GLN A 139 -6.80 -2.36 28.36
C GLN A 139 -7.53 -2.76 27.06
N LEU A 140 -6.87 -2.59 25.92
CA LEU A 140 -7.35 -3.04 24.62
C LEU A 140 -6.87 -4.45 24.24
N GLY A 141 -5.99 -5.08 25.02
CA GLY A 141 -5.45 -6.41 24.74
C GLY A 141 -4.58 -6.46 23.48
N LEU A 142 -3.86 -5.37 23.18
CA LEU A 142 -3.10 -5.22 21.95
C LEU A 142 -1.63 -5.60 22.15
N GLU A 143 -1.05 -6.29 21.17
CA GLU A 143 0.40 -6.50 21.11
C GLU A 143 1.13 -5.17 20.81
N SER A 144 0.58 -4.38 19.89
CA SER A 144 1.09 -3.06 19.50
C SER A 144 -0.04 -2.02 19.47
N ILE A 145 0.24 -0.86 20.05
CA ILE A 145 -0.67 0.30 19.99
C ILE A 145 -0.73 0.92 18.58
N ASP A 146 0.21 0.59 17.69
CA ASP A 146 0.25 1.16 16.35
C ASP A 146 -0.75 0.50 15.39
N ASN A 147 -1.30 -0.66 15.78
CA ASN A 147 -2.20 -1.48 14.99
C ASN A 147 -3.56 -1.65 15.67
N ILE A 148 -4.17 -0.56 16.14
CA ILE A 148 -5.50 -0.61 16.76
C ILE A 148 -6.54 -0.94 15.67
N PRO A 149 -7.29 -2.05 15.78
CA PRO A 149 -8.41 -2.33 14.89
C PRO A 149 -9.47 -1.22 14.95
N ASN A 150 -10.08 -0.88 13.81
CA ASN A 150 -11.08 0.20 13.74
C ASN A 150 -12.23 0.03 14.76
N GLY A 151 -12.63 -1.20 15.07
CA GLY A 151 -13.68 -1.48 16.06
C GLY A 151 -13.30 -1.11 17.50
N LEU A 152 -12.00 -0.97 17.82
CA LEU A 152 -11.51 -0.59 19.14
C LEU A 152 -11.23 0.92 19.28
N VAL A 153 -11.35 1.69 18.20
CA VAL A 153 -11.18 3.16 18.21
C VAL A 153 -12.13 3.86 19.19
N PRO A 154 -13.44 3.54 19.24
CA PRO A 154 -14.33 4.16 20.23
C PRO A 154 -13.94 3.82 21.67
N LYS A 155 -13.50 2.57 21.90
CA LYS A 155 -13.03 2.11 23.22
C LYS A 155 -11.75 2.83 23.65
N HIS A 156 -10.82 3.10 22.73
CA HIS A 156 -9.65 3.94 22.99
C HIS A 156 -10.07 5.32 23.51
N GLY A 157 -10.96 6.00 22.79
CA GLY A 157 -11.45 7.32 23.19
C GLY A 157 -12.15 7.32 24.56
N GLN A 158 -12.95 6.28 24.84
CA GLN A 158 -13.59 6.11 26.14
C GLN A 158 -12.56 5.91 27.26
N LEU A 159 -11.55 5.05 27.05
CA LEU A 159 -10.49 4.81 28.02
C LEU A 159 -9.76 6.11 28.38
N LEU A 160 -9.44 6.97 27.40
CA LEU A 160 -8.78 8.25 27.66
C LEU A 160 -9.68 9.24 28.41
N LYS A 161 -10.98 9.27 28.12
CA LYS A 161 -11.94 10.11 28.86
C LYS A 161 -12.00 9.70 30.32
N GLU A 162 -12.12 8.39 30.59
CA GLU A 162 -12.24 7.83 31.94
C GLU A 162 -10.91 7.69 32.69
N LEU A 163 -9.78 7.94 32.01
CA LEU A 163 -8.46 7.85 32.61
C LEU A 163 -8.25 9.00 33.60
N THR A 164 -7.85 8.63 34.81
CA THR A 164 -7.46 9.54 35.90
C THR A 164 -6.05 9.19 36.37
N TRP A 165 -5.38 10.13 37.05
CA TRP A 165 -4.07 9.88 37.66
C TRP A 165 -4.07 8.64 38.55
N ARG A 166 -5.08 8.48 39.43
CA ARG A 166 -5.22 7.29 40.29
C ARG A 166 -5.26 5.98 39.49
N LYS A 167 -5.96 5.93 38.35
CA LYS A 167 -6.00 4.73 37.51
C LYS A 167 -4.64 4.45 36.87
N LEU A 168 -3.93 5.51 36.46
CA LEU A 168 -2.60 5.41 35.86
C LEU A 168 -1.54 5.01 36.89
N ASP A 169 -1.59 5.56 38.11
CA ASP A 169 -0.66 5.22 39.19
C ASP A 169 -0.87 3.78 39.66
N ASN A 170 -2.12 3.37 39.89
CA ASN A 170 -2.46 1.98 40.21
C ASN A 170 -1.99 0.99 39.14
N TYR A 171 -1.93 1.43 37.88
CA TYR A 171 -1.41 0.63 36.78
C TYR A 171 0.11 0.49 36.86
N MET A 172 0.82 1.60 37.09
CA MET A 172 2.27 1.61 37.21
C MET A 172 2.77 0.82 38.43
N GLU A 173 2.05 0.90 39.56
CA GLU A 173 2.39 0.18 40.80
C GLU A 173 2.25 -1.34 40.66
N LYS A 174 1.40 -1.82 39.75
CA LYS A 174 1.24 -3.25 39.47
C LYS A 174 2.39 -3.86 38.66
N GLY A 175 3.37 -3.05 38.23
CA GLY A 175 4.64 -3.54 37.69
C GLY A 175 4.56 -4.19 36.31
N GLU A 176 3.48 -4.00 35.56
CA GLU A 176 3.36 -4.52 34.19
C GLU A 176 3.97 -3.53 33.19
N LEU A 177 5.30 -3.46 33.17
CA LEU A 177 6.10 -2.87 32.09
C LEU A 177 6.62 -3.95 31.14
#